data_AF-A0A6M0QAT4-F1
#
_entry.id   AF-A0A6M0QAT4-F1
#
_cell.length_a   1.000
_cell.length_b   1.000
_cell.length_c   1.000
_cell.angle_alpha   90.00
_cell.angle_beta   90.00
_cell.angle_gamma   90.00
#
_symmetry.space_group_name_H-M   'P 1'
#
loop_
_entity.id
_entity.type
_entity.pdbx_description
1 polymer ?
#
loop_
_entity_poly.entity_id
_entity_poly.type
_entity_poly.pdbx_seq_one_letter_code
_entity_poly.pdbx_strand_id
1 'polypeptide(L)'
;MASPITIIKNDSLLAEAQSIQGAARILAEELNTTNYKCYDPIERGYVYEIPYYFGNDEYRFSASVEVAAQRRKELEESGHKNARRVWLIPANPNEYDLEGAFSHYETLDWKRSYNYENGDIIFIYVSGTVKKVRYKVEVIEGLVDEDVVYDKEFWKDDEKYIQSKEWDWTRIRLVDGVETEDLSLAKLREHGLKGNIQGAMKLTGDLRDYIMGFFTQDLTKGYYPDEVPETLEEGTRKTVTVNLYERNPLARKKCIEHYGVQCQVCDIDFENVYGEVGRDFIHVHHIQPLNEIGQGYLVDPIKDLIPVCPNCHAMLHRKEDGINLSVQKLRERISTEVPLV
;
A
#
# COMPACT_ATOMS: atom_id res chain seq x y z
N MET A 1 -19.67 18.91 -18.67
CA MET A 1 -20.56 18.97 -17.48
C MET A 1 -19.65 18.98 -16.27
N ALA A 2 -19.89 19.88 -15.30
CA ALA A 2 -19.13 19.84 -14.06
C ALA A 2 -19.45 18.52 -13.36
N SER A 3 -18.43 17.69 -13.10
CA SER A 3 -18.65 16.47 -12.31
C SER A 3 -18.59 16.85 -10.84
N PRO A 4 -19.52 16.35 -10.01
CA PRO A 4 -19.52 16.67 -8.60
C PRO A 4 -18.27 16.10 -7.92
N ILE A 5 -17.75 16.85 -6.96
CA ILE A 5 -16.71 16.39 -6.03
C ILE A 5 -17.43 15.93 -4.77
N THR A 6 -17.24 14.66 -4.44
CA THR A 6 -17.73 14.07 -3.19
C THR A 6 -16.70 14.31 -2.10
N ILE A 7 -17.16 14.75 -0.93
CA ILE A 7 -16.33 14.97 0.26
C ILE A 7 -16.77 13.94 1.30
N ILE A 8 -15.83 13.12 1.76
CA ILE A 8 -16.03 12.09 2.78
C ILE A 8 -15.19 12.49 4.00
N LYS A 9 -15.79 12.43 5.19
CA LYS A 9 -15.14 12.66 6.48
C LYS A 9 -15.25 11.39 7.31
N ASN A 10 -14.13 10.81 7.74
CA ASN A 10 -14.08 9.59 8.56
C ASN A 10 -15.07 8.51 8.06
N ASP A 11 -14.96 8.17 6.76
CA ASP A 11 -15.81 7.20 6.06
C ASP A 11 -17.29 7.58 5.86
N SER A 12 -17.72 8.74 6.34
CA SER A 12 -19.09 9.24 6.18
C SER A 12 -19.17 10.33 5.11
N LEU A 13 -20.21 10.30 4.28
CA LEU A 13 -20.46 11.37 3.31
C LEU A 13 -20.69 12.69 4.05
N LEU A 14 -19.84 13.69 3.78
CA LEU A 14 -19.99 15.04 4.30
C LEU A 14 -20.86 15.89 3.38
N ALA A 15 -20.51 15.93 2.09
CA ALA A 15 -21.24 16.71 1.08
C ALA A 15 -20.85 16.34 -0.35
N GLU A 16 -21.68 16.78 -1.31
CA GLU A 16 -21.33 16.83 -2.73
C GLU A 16 -21.30 18.28 -3.21
N ALA A 17 -20.24 18.65 -3.94
CA ALA A 17 -20.06 19.98 -4.49
C ALA A 17 -20.00 19.94 -6.02
N GLN A 18 -20.70 20.86 -6.68
CA GLN A 18 -20.71 20.94 -8.14
C GLN A 18 -19.40 21.47 -8.75
N SER A 19 -18.45 21.95 -7.93
CA SER A 19 -17.16 22.46 -8.37
C SER A 19 -16.13 22.44 -7.25
N ILE A 20 -14.86 22.60 -7.60
CA ILE A 20 -13.77 22.74 -6.61
C ILE A 20 -13.94 23.98 -5.73
N GLN A 21 -14.50 25.08 -6.25
CA GLN A 21 -14.82 26.27 -5.46
C GLN A 21 -15.93 25.99 -4.45
N GLY A 22 -16.94 25.20 -4.85
CA GLY A 22 -17.99 24.73 -3.95
C GLY A 22 -17.43 23.84 -2.85
N ALA A 23 -16.58 22.88 -3.21
CA ALA A 23 -15.94 21.97 -2.27
C ALA A 23 -15.04 22.73 -1.28
N ALA A 24 -14.25 23.69 -1.77
CA ALA A 24 -13.37 24.52 -0.95
C ALA A 24 -14.14 25.39 0.05
N ARG A 25 -15.35 25.87 -0.31
CA ARG A 25 -16.21 26.61 0.63
C ARG A 25 -16.74 25.69 1.73
N ILE A 26 -17.25 24.51 1.38
CA ILE A 26 -17.77 23.54 2.36
C ILE A 26 -16.66 23.10 3.32
N LEU A 27 -15.49 22.73 2.77
CA LEU A 27 -14.36 22.31 3.60
C LEU A 27 -13.86 23.48 4.48
N ALA A 28 -13.84 24.70 3.97
CA ALA A 28 -13.41 25.85 4.77
C ALA A 28 -14.35 26.16 5.94
N GLU A 29 -15.67 26.02 5.72
CA GLU A 29 -16.68 26.13 6.78
C GLU A 29 -16.48 25.04 7.84
N GLU A 30 -16.27 23.78 7.42
CA GLU A 30 -16.03 22.64 8.31
C GLU A 30 -14.75 22.79 9.15
N LEU A 31 -13.65 23.23 8.53
CA LEU A 31 -12.35 23.36 9.18
C LEU A 31 -12.16 24.71 9.89
N ASN A 32 -13.17 25.58 9.88
CA ASN A 32 -13.09 26.96 10.35
C ASN A 32 -11.85 27.70 9.82
N THR A 33 -11.67 27.67 8.50
CA THR A 33 -10.49 28.21 7.81
C THR A 33 -10.90 28.99 6.56
N THR A 34 -9.92 29.38 5.75
CA THR A 34 -10.13 30.11 4.50
C THR A 34 -10.12 29.19 3.28
N ASN A 35 -11.03 29.41 2.34
CA ASN A 35 -11.19 28.57 1.12
C ASN A 35 -9.89 28.35 0.36
N TYR A 36 -8.99 29.35 0.31
CA TYR A 36 -7.74 29.22 -0.45
C TYR A 36 -6.83 28.08 0.07
N LYS A 37 -6.91 27.75 1.37
CA LYS A 37 -6.14 26.66 1.97
C LYS A 37 -6.69 25.27 1.64
N CYS A 38 -7.93 25.21 1.13
CA CYS A 38 -8.63 23.95 0.85
C CYS A 38 -8.42 23.48 -0.59
N TYR A 39 -8.02 24.35 -1.52
CA TYR A 39 -7.88 23.96 -2.94
C TYR A 39 -6.85 22.87 -3.17
N ASP A 40 -5.66 22.99 -2.60
CA ASP A 40 -4.58 22.02 -2.85
C ASP A 40 -4.92 20.63 -2.27
N PRO A 41 -5.41 20.49 -1.02
CA PRO A 41 -5.88 19.21 -0.49
C PRO A 41 -6.99 18.57 -1.32
N ILE A 42 -8.00 19.36 -1.74
CA ILE A 42 -9.11 18.85 -2.54
C ILE A 42 -8.59 18.36 -3.90
N GLU A 43 -7.80 19.18 -4.60
CA GLU A 43 -7.26 18.84 -5.91
C GLU A 43 -6.38 17.60 -5.86
N ARG A 44 -5.46 17.53 -4.89
CA ARG A 44 -4.62 16.35 -4.72
C ARG A 44 -5.43 15.13 -4.33
N GLY A 45 -6.46 15.30 -3.51
CA GLY A 45 -7.34 14.23 -3.07
C GLY A 45 -8.11 13.57 -4.21
N TYR A 46 -8.89 14.32 -4.99
CA TYR A 46 -9.69 13.68 -6.05
C TYR A 46 -8.85 13.24 -7.26
N VAL A 47 -7.67 13.83 -7.47
CA VAL A 47 -6.79 13.46 -8.61
C VAL A 47 -5.95 12.22 -8.30
N TYR A 48 -5.47 12.10 -7.08
CA TYR A 48 -4.45 11.11 -6.69
C TYR A 48 -4.85 10.21 -5.54
N GLU A 49 -6.07 10.36 -5.03
CA GLU A 49 -6.61 9.64 -3.86
C GLU A 49 -5.80 9.92 -2.58
N ILE A 50 -5.21 11.12 -2.48
CA ILE A 50 -4.40 11.52 -1.31
C ILE A 50 -5.33 12.03 -0.20
N PRO A 51 -5.43 11.36 0.95
CA PRO A 51 -6.24 11.83 2.08
C PRO A 51 -5.67 13.14 2.64
N TYR A 52 -6.56 13.97 3.18
CA TYR A 52 -6.21 15.17 3.91
C TYR A 52 -6.59 15.02 5.38
N TYR A 53 -5.61 15.13 6.26
CA TYR A 53 -5.83 15.03 7.70
C TYR A 53 -5.89 16.43 8.32
N PHE A 54 -6.87 16.66 9.18
CA PHE A 54 -6.97 17.87 9.97
C PHE A 54 -7.45 17.54 11.39
N GLY A 55 -6.57 17.75 12.38
CA GLY A 55 -6.80 17.23 13.72
C GLY A 55 -6.86 15.70 13.68
N ASN A 56 -7.93 15.12 14.22
CA ASN A 56 -8.15 13.68 14.23
C ASN A 56 -9.05 13.20 13.08
N ASP A 57 -9.43 14.11 12.18
CA ASP A 57 -10.35 13.82 11.10
C ASP A 57 -9.59 13.57 9.79
N GLU A 58 -9.99 12.51 9.08
CA GLU A 58 -9.58 12.22 7.72
C GLU A 58 -10.64 12.71 6.73
N TYR A 59 -10.19 13.46 5.73
CA TYR A 59 -11.00 13.91 4.61
C TYR A 59 -10.53 13.27 3.31
N ARG A 60 -11.45 12.64 2.59
CA ARG A 60 -11.23 12.10 1.25
C ARG A 60 -12.10 12.82 0.23
N PHE A 61 -11.56 12.97 -0.97
CA PHE A 61 -12.20 13.67 -2.07
C PHE A 61 -12.24 12.75 -3.27
N SER A 62 -13.39 12.64 -3.92
CA SER A 62 -13.51 11.85 -5.15
C SER A 62 -14.28 12.62 -6.22
N ALA A 63 -13.89 12.37 -7.47
CA ALA A 63 -14.58 12.83 -8.67
C ALA A 63 -14.75 11.63 -9.61
N SER A 64 -15.43 11.80 -10.73
CA SER A 64 -15.47 10.76 -11.75
C SER A 64 -14.07 10.40 -12.24
N VAL A 65 -13.87 9.13 -12.61
CA VAL A 65 -12.59 8.60 -13.07
C VAL A 65 -12.05 9.42 -14.24
N GLU A 66 -12.91 9.81 -15.18
CA GLU A 66 -12.52 10.61 -16.34
C GLU A 66 -12.02 12.00 -15.94
N VAL A 67 -12.68 12.65 -14.97
CA VAL A 67 -12.29 13.99 -14.51
C VAL A 67 -10.97 13.93 -13.74
N ALA A 68 -10.82 12.95 -12.85
CA ALA A 68 -9.58 12.74 -12.12
C ALA A 68 -8.41 12.46 -13.08
N ALA A 69 -8.60 11.58 -14.06
CA ALA A 69 -7.58 11.23 -15.04
C ALA A 69 -7.19 12.40 -15.95
N GLN A 70 -8.17 13.16 -16.45
CA GLN A 70 -7.91 14.34 -17.28
C GLN A 70 -7.14 15.40 -16.49
N ARG A 71 -7.55 15.66 -15.23
CA ARG A 71 -6.88 16.65 -14.40
C ARG A 71 -5.46 16.21 -14.03
N ARG A 72 -5.25 14.93 -13.75
CA ARG A 72 -3.92 14.35 -13.51
C ARG A 72 -2.96 14.68 -14.64
N LYS A 73 -3.38 14.38 -15.88
CA LYS A 73 -2.59 14.65 -17.08
C LYS A 73 -2.21 16.13 -17.19
N GLU A 74 -3.17 17.04 -16.99
CA GLU A 74 -2.92 18.49 -17.03
C GLU A 74 -1.89 18.94 -15.99
N LEU A 75 -2.00 18.43 -14.75
CA LEU A 75 -1.08 18.79 -13.67
C LEU A 75 0.34 18.29 -13.97
N GLU A 76 0.47 17.05 -14.42
CA GLU A 76 1.75 16.40 -14.73
C GLU A 76 2.45 17.03 -15.93
N GLU A 77 1.71 17.32 -17.02
CA GLU A 77 2.25 17.95 -18.23
C GLU A 77 2.69 19.40 -18.01
N SER A 78 1.95 20.15 -17.19
CA SER A 78 2.28 21.54 -16.87
C SER A 78 3.35 21.68 -15.78
N GLY A 79 3.72 20.58 -15.11
CA GLY A 79 4.59 20.61 -13.93
C GLY A 79 3.99 21.42 -12.78
N HIS A 80 2.66 21.40 -12.64
CA HIS A 80 1.94 22.16 -11.62
C HIS A 80 2.40 21.78 -10.21
N LYS A 81 2.31 22.70 -9.25
CA LYS A 81 2.71 22.44 -7.85
C LYS A 81 1.97 21.26 -7.20
N ASN A 82 0.74 20.98 -7.65
CA ASN A 82 -0.08 19.87 -7.15
C ASN A 82 0.14 18.57 -7.94
N ALA A 83 1.03 18.57 -8.94
CA ALA A 83 1.41 17.34 -9.62
C ALA A 83 2.14 16.41 -8.65
N ARG A 84 1.82 15.11 -8.71
CA ARG A 84 2.45 14.09 -7.87
C ARG A 84 3.96 14.06 -8.14
N ARG A 85 4.76 14.24 -7.09
CA ARG A 85 6.23 14.29 -7.21
C ARG A 85 6.77 12.87 -7.16
N VAL A 86 7.80 12.61 -7.95
CA VAL A 86 8.41 11.29 -8.09
C VAL A 86 9.90 11.39 -7.79
N TRP A 87 10.39 10.49 -6.95
CA TRP A 87 11.74 10.51 -6.41
C TRP A 87 12.45 9.17 -6.63
N LEU A 88 13.78 9.21 -6.64
CA LEU A 88 14.66 8.06 -6.58
C LEU A 88 15.58 8.24 -5.37
N ILE A 89 15.67 7.23 -4.50
CA ILE A 89 16.54 7.24 -3.33
C ILE A 89 17.39 5.96 -3.27
N PRO A 90 18.62 6.02 -2.71
CA PRO A 90 19.40 4.83 -2.44
C PRO A 90 18.98 4.19 -1.10
N ALA A 91 18.99 2.85 -1.05
CA ALA A 91 18.96 2.05 0.17
C ALA A 91 20.16 1.10 0.20
N ASN A 92 20.78 0.93 1.37
CA ASN A 92 21.91 0.02 1.55
C ASN A 92 21.45 -1.24 2.30
N PRO A 93 21.40 -2.41 1.64
CA PRO A 93 20.92 -3.65 2.27
C PRO A 93 21.86 -4.18 3.37
N ASN A 94 23.07 -3.61 3.51
CA ASN A 94 23.98 -3.89 4.61
C ASN A 94 23.73 -2.98 5.83
N GLU A 95 22.99 -1.88 5.67
CA GLU A 95 22.61 -0.99 6.78
C GLU A 95 21.24 -1.41 7.34
N TYR A 96 20.30 -1.72 6.45
CA TYR A 96 18.91 -1.98 6.81
C TYR A 96 18.27 -3.03 5.90
N ASP A 97 17.55 -3.98 6.50
CA ASP A 97 16.85 -5.06 5.81
C ASP A 97 15.48 -4.63 5.28
N LEU A 98 15.50 -3.93 4.16
CA LEU A 98 14.30 -3.36 3.55
C LEU A 98 13.25 -4.42 3.15
N GLU A 99 13.71 -5.57 2.65
CA GLU A 99 12.82 -6.67 2.25
C GLU A 99 12.16 -7.31 3.46
N GLY A 100 12.94 -7.56 4.52
CA GLY A 100 12.42 -7.99 5.82
C GLY A 100 11.38 -7.00 6.33
N ALA A 101 11.72 -5.72 6.42
CA ALA A 101 10.85 -4.70 6.98
C ALA A 101 9.51 -4.55 6.23
N PHE A 102 9.52 -4.47 4.90
CA PHE A 102 8.27 -4.44 4.12
C PHE A 102 7.45 -5.72 4.21
N SER A 103 8.07 -6.85 4.58
CA SER A 103 7.35 -8.10 4.85
C SER A 103 6.71 -8.14 6.24
N HIS A 104 7.08 -7.22 7.15
CA HIS A 104 6.62 -7.19 8.54
C HIS A 104 5.68 -6.02 8.83
N TYR A 105 5.89 -4.87 8.20
CA TYR A 105 5.11 -3.66 8.44
C TYR A 105 4.43 -3.17 7.18
N GLU A 106 3.19 -2.70 7.32
CA GLU A 106 2.46 -2.00 6.25
C GLU A 106 3.19 -0.72 5.83
N THR A 107 3.71 -0.01 6.83
CA THR A 107 4.36 1.28 6.68
C THR A 107 5.71 1.28 7.37
N LEU A 108 6.70 1.91 6.76
CA LEU A 108 8.01 2.11 7.37
C LEU A 108 8.25 3.60 7.60
N ASP A 109 8.86 3.92 8.73
CA ASP A 109 9.46 5.22 8.92
C ASP A 109 10.84 5.20 8.27
N TRP A 110 10.98 6.00 7.21
CA TRP A 110 12.18 6.09 6.42
C TRP A 110 12.87 7.43 6.60
N LYS A 111 14.20 7.44 6.53
CA LYS A 111 14.98 8.67 6.66
C LYS A 111 14.47 9.73 5.69
N ARG A 112 14.04 10.88 6.24
CA ARG A 112 13.57 12.03 5.46
C ARG A 112 14.75 12.77 4.84
N SER A 113 15.19 12.30 3.68
CA SER A 113 16.31 12.91 2.93
C SER A 113 15.91 14.10 2.05
N TYR A 114 14.61 14.42 1.98
CA TYR A 114 14.06 15.58 1.29
C TYR A 114 12.74 16.01 1.95
N ASN A 115 12.17 17.16 1.57
CA ASN A 115 10.87 17.60 2.10
C ASN A 115 9.69 16.89 1.42
N TYR A 116 9.61 15.57 1.58
CA TYR A 116 8.53 14.74 1.04
C TYR A 116 7.16 15.20 1.53
N GLU A 117 6.16 15.02 0.68
CA GLU A 117 4.77 15.40 0.91
C GLU A 117 3.89 14.16 0.74
N ASN A 118 2.73 14.14 1.40
CA ASN A 118 1.78 13.04 1.28
C ASN A 118 1.39 12.82 -0.19
N GLY A 119 1.45 11.56 -0.62
CA GLY A 119 1.23 11.12 -1.98
C GLY A 119 2.46 11.21 -2.90
N ASP A 120 3.62 11.69 -2.45
CA ASP A 120 4.84 11.56 -3.24
C ASP A 120 5.15 10.08 -3.50
N ILE A 121 5.63 9.78 -4.71
CA ILE A 121 6.11 8.44 -5.06
C ILE A 121 7.63 8.41 -4.93
N ILE A 122 8.14 7.39 -4.26
CA ILE A 122 9.56 7.15 -4.11
C ILE A 122 9.90 5.79 -4.69
N PHE A 123 10.86 5.77 -5.62
CA PHE A 123 11.52 4.56 -6.06
C PHE A 123 12.77 4.31 -5.25
N ILE A 124 12.92 3.10 -4.75
CA ILE A 124 14.07 2.70 -3.93
C ILE A 124 15.05 1.90 -4.78
N TYR A 125 16.22 2.49 -5.01
CA TYR A 125 17.38 1.83 -5.59
C TYR A 125 18.16 1.10 -4.50
N VAL A 126 18.14 -0.23 -4.54
CA VAL A 126 18.90 -1.05 -3.58
C VAL A 126 20.33 -1.17 -4.09
N SER A 127 21.26 -0.65 -3.29
CA SER A 127 22.69 -0.59 -3.59
C SER A 127 23.41 -1.90 -3.24
N GLY A 128 24.74 -1.86 -3.01
CA GLY A 128 25.51 -3.05 -2.67
C GLY A 128 25.62 -4.04 -3.84
N THR A 129 25.20 -5.29 -3.61
CA THR A 129 25.20 -6.36 -4.61
C THR A 129 23.98 -6.34 -5.53
N VAL A 130 22.90 -5.66 -5.13
CA VAL A 130 21.61 -5.66 -5.82
C VAL A 130 21.61 -4.69 -7.02
N LYS A 131 22.10 -3.46 -6.82
CA LYS A 131 22.33 -2.41 -7.83
C LYS A 131 21.18 -2.18 -8.83
N LYS A 132 19.94 -2.17 -8.35
CA LYS A 132 18.75 -1.94 -9.17
C LYS A 132 17.62 -1.29 -8.38
N VAL A 133 16.68 -0.66 -9.07
CA VAL A 133 15.41 -0.21 -8.46
C VAL A 133 14.54 -1.43 -8.19
N ARG A 134 14.05 -1.56 -6.96
CA ARG A 134 13.29 -2.72 -6.49
C ARG A 134 11.87 -2.38 -6.05
N TYR A 135 11.70 -1.23 -5.40
CA TYR A 135 10.45 -0.90 -4.72
C TYR A 135 9.93 0.46 -5.18
N LYS A 136 8.62 0.54 -5.32
CA LYS A 136 7.83 1.75 -5.44
C LYS A 136 7.04 1.92 -4.15
N VAL A 137 7.21 3.05 -3.50
CA VAL A 137 6.51 3.38 -2.27
C VAL A 137 5.79 4.71 -2.41
N GLU A 138 4.74 4.88 -1.63
CA GLU A 138 4.02 6.14 -1.49
C GLU A 138 4.31 6.72 -0.11
N VAL A 139 4.58 8.02 -0.06
CA VAL A 139 4.69 8.77 1.19
C VAL A 139 3.29 9.00 1.72
N ILE A 140 2.95 8.39 2.85
CA ILE A 140 1.64 8.59 3.50
C ILE A 140 1.70 9.69 4.55
N GLU A 141 2.88 9.94 5.12
CA GLU A 141 3.15 11.04 6.03
C GLU A 141 4.51 11.66 5.69
N GLY A 142 4.48 12.92 5.26
CA GLY A 142 5.69 13.64 4.91
C GLY A 142 6.64 13.71 6.10
N LEU A 143 6.21 14.33 7.20
CA LEU A 143 7.00 14.51 8.43
C LEU A 143 6.31 13.72 9.53
N VAL A 144 7.02 12.73 10.09
CA VAL A 144 6.53 12.00 11.25
C VAL A 144 7.03 12.74 12.48
N ASP A 145 6.12 13.46 13.15
CA ASP A 145 6.44 14.28 14.33
C ASP A 145 6.36 13.46 15.64
N GLU A 146 5.52 12.42 15.68
CA GLU A 146 5.27 11.56 16.84
C GLU A 146 5.26 10.08 16.43
N ASP A 147 5.44 9.18 17.39
CA ASP A 147 5.32 7.72 17.20
C ASP A 147 6.21 7.12 16.11
N VAL A 148 7.47 7.57 16.02
CA VAL A 148 8.47 6.99 15.13
C VAL A 148 8.76 5.53 15.50
N VAL A 149 8.61 4.64 14.52
CA VAL A 149 8.93 3.22 14.63
C VAL A 149 10.34 2.97 14.10
N TYR A 150 11.27 2.69 15.01
CA TYR A 150 12.70 2.47 14.70
C TYR A 150 13.08 1.02 14.42
N ASP A 151 12.13 0.08 14.52
CA ASP A 151 12.22 -1.29 13.98
C ASP A 151 13.59 -1.99 14.04
N LYS A 152 14.21 -1.96 15.24
CA LYS A 152 15.60 -2.36 15.49
C LYS A 152 15.99 -3.72 14.88
N GLU A 153 15.06 -4.66 14.81
CA GLU A 153 15.30 -6.01 14.29
C GLU A 153 15.72 -6.06 12.81
N PHE A 154 15.43 -5.01 12.02
CA PHE A 154 15.85 -4.90 10.61
C PHE A 154 17.15 -4.12 10.40
N TRP A 155 17.69 -3.48 11.44
CA TRP A 155 18.97 -2.77 11.35
C TRP A 155 20.14 -3.74 11.42
N LYS A 156 20.96 -3.74 10.36
CA LYS A 156 22.20 -4.54 10.27
C LYS A 156 23.44 -3.75 10.70
N ASP A 157 23.33 -2.42 10.73
CA ASP A 157 24.38 -1.51 11.18
C ASP A 157 23.94 -0.80 12.48
N ASP A 158 24.59 -1.15 13.59
CA ASP A 158 24.28 -0.61 14.92
C ASP A 158 24.60 0.88 15.05
N GLU A 159 25.66 1.36 14.41
CA GLU A 159 26.03 2.78 14.44
C GLU A 159 25.00 3.61 13.69
N LYS A 160 24.55 3.13 12.53
CA LYS A 160 23.48 3.76 11.75
C LYS A 160 22.16 3.78 12.50
N TYR A 161 21.82 2.68 13.19
CA TYR A 161 20.64 2.64 14.05
C TYR A 161 20.70 3.71 15.15
N ILE A 162 21.85 3.87 15.83
CA ILE A 162 22.00 4.91 16.86
C ILE A 162 21.84 6.30 16.25
N GLN A 163 22.47 6.56 15.11
CA GLN A 163 22.34 7.85 14.40
C GLN A 163 20.91 8.15 13.95
N SER A 164 20.13 7.11 13.64
CA SER A 164 18.77 7.26 13.13
C SER A 164 17.83 7.98 14.11
N LYS A 165 18.11 7.91 15.42
CA LYS A 165 17.33 8.58 16.48
C LYS A 165 17.35 10.10 16.42
N GLU A 166 18.30 10.66 15.68
CA GLU A 166 18.47 12.10 15.48
C GLU A 166 18.00 12.55 14.08
N TRP A 167 17.41 11.64 13.29
CA TRP A 167 16.92 11.97 11.95
C TRP A 167 15.47 12.42 11.99
N ASP A 168 15.11 13.21 10.97
CA ASP A 168 13.71 13.39 10.60
C ASP A 168 13.24 12.18 9.78
N TRP A 169 11.96 11.85 9.94
CA TRP A 169 11.34 10.66 9.35
C TRP A 169 10.18 11.02 8.43
N THR A 170 9.98 10.18 7.41
CA THR A 170 8.79 10.17 6.56
C THR A 170 8.20 8.76 6.59
N ARG A 171 6.88 8.66 6.66
CA ARG A 171 6.21 7.35 6.66
C ARG A 171 5.88 6.96 5.23
N ILE A 172 6.38 5.80 4.82
CA ILE A 172 6.20 5.26 3.47
C ILE A 172 5.44 3.94 3.52
N ARG A 173 4.60 3.70 2.51
CA ARG A 173 3.89 2.43 2.30
C ARG A 173 4.36 1.80 0.99
N LEU A 174 4.66 0.51 0.99
CA LEU A 174 5.01 -0.19 -0.24
C LEU A 174 3.78 -0.29 -1.15
N VAL A 175 3.96 0.14 -2.40
CA VAL A 175 2.94 0.12 -3.45
C VAL A 175 3.20 -1.02 -4.42
N ASP A 176 4.45 -1.23 -4.80
CA ASP A 176 4.81 -2.28 -5.77
C ASP A 176 6.29 -2.67 -5.64
N GLY A 177 6.62 -3.91 -5.98
CA GLY A 177 7.96 -4.48 -5.91
C GLY A 177 8.26 -5.34 -7.14
N VAL A 178 9.43 -5.12 -7.76
CA VAL A 178 9.83 -5.79 -9.01
C VAL A 178 11.25 -6.34 -8.94
N GLU A 179 11.48 -7.47 -9.58
CA GLU A 179 12.80 -8.08 -9.77
C GLU A 179 13.11 -8.16 -11.26
N THR A 180 13.87 -7.19 -11.77
CA THR A 180 14.25 -7.14 -13.19
C THR A 180 15.62 -6.49 -13.37
N GLU A 181 16.39 -7.01 -14.33
CA GLU A 181 17.68 -6.44 -14.75
C GLU A 181 17.51 -5.14 -15.56
N ASP A 182 16.31 -4.89 -16.08
CA ASP A 182 16.00 -3.65 -16.79
C ASP A 182 15.98 -2.42 -15.86
N LEU A 183 15.94 -2.62 -14.55
CA LEU A 183 16.08 -1.54 -13.58
C LEU A 183 17.47 -1.45 -12.95
N SER A 184 18.45 -2.16 -13.52
CA SER A 184 19.86 -2.09 -13.11
C SER A 184 20.46 -0.70 -13.34
N LEU A 185 21.50 -0.35 -12.57
CA LEU A 185 22.19 0.93 -12.71
C LEU A 185 22.65 1.24 -14.16
N ALA A 186 23.05 0.20 -14.92
CA ALA A 186 23.44 0.35 -16.31
C ALA A 186 22.26 0.81 -17.17
N LYS A 187 21.10 0.18 -17.01
CA LYS A 187 19.88 0.52 -17.73
C LYS A 187 19.34 1.89 -17.36
N LEU A 188 19.35 2.24 -16.07
CA LEU A 188 18.98 3.60 -15.66
C LEU A 188 19.86 4.68 -16.34
N ARG A 189 21.16 4.42 -16.51
CA ARG A 189 22.08 5.32 -17.22
C ARG A 189 21.79 5.40 -18.72
N GLU A 190 21.46 4.29 -19.36
CA GLU A 190 20.99 4.26 -20.75
C GLU A 190 19.74 5.13 -20.93
N HIS A 191 18.87 5.19 -19.92
CA HIS A 191 17.64 5.98 -19.91
C HIS A 191 17.77 7.36 -19.23
N GLY A 192 18.99 7.88 -19.07
CA GLY A 192 19.22 9.29 -18.73
C GLY A 192 19.60 9.59 -17.28
N LEU A 193 19.82 8.57 -16.44
CA LEU A 193 20.38 8.79 -15.09
C LEU A 193 21.79 9.38 -15.17
N LYS A 194 21.97 10.56 -14.55
CA LYS A 194 23.26 11.26 -14.49
C LYS A 194 23.88 11.12 -13.09
N GLY A 195 25.16 10.71 -13.06
CA GLY A 195 25.93 10.62 -11.81
C GLY A 195 25.65 9.35 -10.99
N ASN A 196 25.96 9.42 -9.71
CA ASN A 196 25.74 8.34 -8.74
C ASN A 196 24.50 8.63 -7.90
N ILE A 197 23.77 7.58 -7.52
CA ILE A 197 22.61 7.66 -6.63
C ILE A 197 23.10 7.68 -5.18
N GLN A 198 23.42 8.88 -4.66
CA GLN A 198 23.96 9.07 -3.29
C GLN A 198 22.97 9.76 -2.34
N GLY A 199 21.82 10.20 -2.85
CA GLY A 199 20.76 10.84 -2.07
C GLY A 199 19.49 10.97 -2.90
N ALA A 200 18.50 11.68 -2.36
CA ALA A 200 17.24 11.91 -3.04
C ALA A 200 17.43 12.65 -4.38
N MET A 201 16.87 12.08 -5.44
CA MET A 201 16.85 12.66 -6.77
C MET A 201 15.41 12.78 -7.24
N LYS A 202 15.00 13.97 -7.67
CA LYS A 202 13.70 14.14 -8.32
C LYS A 202 13.77 13.52 -9.72
N LEU A 203 12.81 12.65 -10.03
CA LEU A 203 12.68 12.03 -11.35
C LEU A 203 11.71 12.83 -12.23
N THR A 204 12.14 13.08 -13.46
CA THR A 204 11.34 13.78 -14.49
C THR A 204 11.61 13.18 -15.87
N GLY A 205 10.67 13.38 -16.80
CA GLY A 205 10.79 12.98 -18.21
C GLY A 205 11.04 11.49 -18.41
N ASP A 206 11.85 11.16 -19.42
CA ASP A 206 12.04 9.79 -19.91
C ASP A 206 12.50 8.80 -18.83
N LEU A 207 13.38 9.21 -17.91
CA LEU A 207 13.85 8.32 -16.84
C LEU A 207 12.72 7.97 -15.86
N ARG A 208 11.87 8.95 -15.53
CA ARG A 208 10.70 8.73 -14.68
C ARG A 208 9.76 7.73 -15.35
N ASP A 209 9.44 7.99 -16.62
CA ASP A 209 8.46 7.21 -17.38
C ASP A 209 8.95 5.78 -17.62
N TYR A 210 10.26 5.63 -17.89
CA TYR A 210 10.92 4.34 -17.99
C TYR A 210 10.77 3.52 -16.71
N ILE A 211 11.14 4.08 -15.55
CA ILE A 211 11.04 3.36 -14.27
C ILE A 211 9.58 3.05 -13.95
N MET A 212 8.68 4.04 -14.09
CA MET A 212 7.25 3.85 -13.80
C MET A 212 6.62 2.72 -14.62
N GLY A 213 7.05 2.52 -15.87
CA GLY A 213 6.52 1.48 -16.76
C GLY A 213 6.69 0.04 -16.24
N PHE A 214 7.62 -0.20 -15.30
CA PHE A 214 7.80 -1.52 -14.70
C PHE A 214 6.88 -1.79 -13.51
N PHE A 215 6.34 -0.75 -12.88
CA PHE A 215 5.55 -0.86 -11.66
C PHE A 215 4.06 -0.74 -11.96
N THR A 216 3.51 -1.84 -12.48
CA THR A 216 2.11 -1.95 -12.91
C THR A 216 1.20 -2.57 -11.85
N GLN A 217 1.75 -3.10 -10.76
CA GLN A 217 0.98 -3.68 -9.68
C GLN A 217 0.64 -2.60 -8.65
N ASP A 218 -0.39 -2.85 -7.87
CA ASP A 218 -0.78 -2.01 -6.74
C ASP A 218 -1.08 -2.93 -5.56
N LEU A 219 -0.04 -3.24 -4.78
CA LEU A 219 -0.10 -4.10 -3.60
C LEU A 219 -0.96 -3.50 -2.48
N THR A 220 -1.34 -2.22 -2.58
CA THR A 220 -2.26 -1.57 -1.64
C THR A 220 -3.72 -1.94 -1.93
N LYS A 221 -4.01 -2.39 -3.16
CA LYS A 221 -5.31 -2.91 -3.54
C LYS A 221 -5.28 -4.42 -3.27
N GLY A 222 -6.17 -4.90 -2.40
CA GLY A 222 -6.24 -6.33 -2.03
C GLY A 222 -6.22 -7.22 -3.28
N TYR A 223 -5.05 -7.78 -3.60
CA TYR A 223 -4.82 -8.50 -4.84
C TYR A 223 -5.08 -9.97 -4.58
N TYR A 224 -6.16 -10.48 -5.16
CA TYR A 224 -6.38 -11.91 -5.23
C TYR A 224 -5.45 -12.51 -6.29
N PRO A 225 -4.73 -13.61 -6.00
CA PRO A 225 -3.90 -14.31 -6.99
C PRO A 225 -4.63 -14.67 -8.29
N ASP A 226 -5.97 -14.75 -8.24
CA ASP A 226 -6.83 -15.17 -9.35
C ASP A 226 -7.39 -13.99 -10.18
N GLU A 227 -7.17 -12.75 -9.77
CA GLU A 227 -7.58 -11.57 -10.56
C GLU A 227 -6.46 -11.17 -11.51
N VAL A 228 -6.53 -11.62 -12.76
CA VAL A 228 -5.62 -11.21 -13.83
C VAL A 228 -6.15 -9.91 -14.45
N PRO A 229 -5.28 -8.93 -14.84
CA PRO A 229 -5.73 -7.74 -15.57
C PRO A 229 -6.55 -8.11 -16.81
N GLU A 230 -7.48 -7.23 -17.23
CA GLU A 230 -8.35 -7.36 -18.41
C GLU A 230 -7.59 -7.39 -19.75
N THR A 231 -6.68 -8.34 -19.92
CA THR A 231 -5.94 -8.59 -21.15
C THR A 231 -6.14 -10.04 -21.52
N LEU A 232 -6.71 -10.30 -22.70
CA LEU A 232 -6.98 -11.65 -23.24
C LEU A 232 -5.71 -12.38 -23.74
N GLU A 233 -4.52 -11.97 -23.28
CA GLU A 233 -3.26 -12.62 -23.63
C GLU A 233 -2.95 -13.76 -22.66
N GLU A 234 -3.20 -15.00 -23.09
CA GLU A 234 -2.82 -16.22 -22.38
C GLU A 234 -1.38 -16.65 -22.73
N GLY A 235 -0.70 -17.33 -21.78
CA GLY A 235 0.58 -18.01 -22.03
C GLY A 235 1.85 -17.25 -21.65
N THR A 236 1.75 -15.97 -21.25
CA THR A 236 2.89 -15.22 -20.71
C THR A 236 3.06 -15.51 -19.23
N ARG A 237 4.23 -16.03 -18.84
CA ARG A 237 4.60 -16.26 -17.43
C ARG A 237 4.72 -14.92 -16.72
N LYS A 238 3.64 -14.45 -16.08
CA LYS A 238 3.67 -13.30 -15.18
C LYS A 238 4.03 -13.79 -13.78
N THR A 239 5.10 -13.24 -13.21
CA THR A 239 5.39 -13.40 -11.78
C THR A 239 4.43 -12.48 -11.04
N VAL A 240 3.36 -13.05 -10.48
CA VAL A 240 2.44 -12.31 -9.61
C VAL A 240 3.07 -12.29 -8.22
N THR A 241 3.49 -11.11 -7.78
CA THR A 241 3.88 -10.89 -6.38
C THR A 241 2.58 -10.76 -5.60
N VAL A 242 2.05 -11.88 -5.12
CA VAL A 242 0.88 -11.88 -4.23
C VAL A 242 1.23 -11.02 -3.01
N ASN A 243 0.30 -10.14 -2.62
CA ASN A 243 0.41 -9.23 -1.46
C ASN A 243 1.34 -9.80 -0.38
N LEU A 244 2.56 -9.26 -0.33
CA LEU A 244 3.65 -9.67 0.55
C LEU A 244 3.20 -9.68 2.03
N TYR A 245 2.24 -8.81 2.33
CA TYR A 245 1.60 -8.57 3.62
C TYR A 245 0.79 -9.75 4.18
N GLU A 246 0.25 -10.64 3.33
CA GLU A 246 -0.53 -11.79 3.81
C GLU A 246 0.37 -12.96 4.28
N ARG A 247 1.70 -12.81 4.24
CA ARG A 247 2.62 -13.92 4.45
C ARG A 247 3.88 -13.53 5.21
N ASN A 248 3.77 -12.92 6.39
CA ASN A 248 4.88 -13.05 7.35
C ASN A 248 5.06 -14.56 7.65
N PRO A 249 6.14 -15.22 7.20
CA PRO A 249 6.25 -16.67 7.30
C PRO A 249 6.34 -17.14 8.75
N LEU A 250 6.87 -16.29 9.64
CA LEU A 250 6.98 -16.57 11.06
C LEU A 250 5.62 -16.46 11.76
N ALA A 251 4.85 -15.40 11.47
CA ALA A 251 3.51 -15.25 12.01
C ALA A 251 2.57 -16.34 11.50
N ARG A 252 2.62 -16.65 10.20
CA ARG A 252 1.89 -17.78 9.60
C ARG A 252 2.27 -19.10 10.28
N LYS A 253 3.57 -19.36 10.46
CA LYS A 253 4.04 -20.59 11.11
C LYS A 253 3.51 -20.70 12.54
N LYS A 254 3.63 -19.65 13.35
CA LYS A 254 3.13 -19.62 14.74
C LYS A 254 1.61 -19.78 14.81
N CYS A 255 0.87 -19.18 13.89
CA CYS A 255 -0.58 -19.35 13.77
C CYS A 255 -0.95 -20.82 13.48
N ILE A 256 -0.29 -21.45 12.51
CA ILE A 256 -0.52 -22.86 12.15
C ILE A 256 -0.06 -23.81 13.28
N GLU A 257 1.06 -23.53 13.95
CA GLU A 257 1.51 -24.32 15.11
C GLU A 257 0.49 -24.29 16.24
N HIS A 258 -0.25 -23.19 16.40
CA HIS A 258 -1.28 -23.04 17.43
C HIS A 258 -2.63 -23.65 17.01
N TYR A 259 -3.13 -23.31 15.83
CA TYR A 259 -4.48 -23.65 15.37
C TYR A 259 -4.58 -24.90 14.50
N GLY A 260 -3.45 -25.38 13.95
CA GLY A 260 -3.42 -26.44 12.96
C GLY A 260 -3.78 -25.96 11.54
N VAL A 261 -4.06 -26.94 10.66
CA VAL A 261 -4.37 -26.72 9.23
C VAL A 261 -5.84 -26.88 8.88
N GLN A 262 -6.71 -27.03 9.89
CA GLN A 262 -8.15 -27.09 9.69
C GLN A 262 -8.73 -25.68 9.55
N CYS A 263 -9.57 -25.48 8.54
CA CYS A 263 -10.22 -24.20 8.32
C CYS A 263 -11.15 -23.83 9.47
N GLN A 264 -10.92 -22.68 10.09
CA GLN A 264 -11.73 -22.19 11.19
C GLN A 264 -13.09 -21.62 10.75
N VAL A 265 -13.52 -21.78 9.50
CA VAL A 265 -14.81 -21.27 9.02
C VAL A 265 -15.73 -22.42 8.61
N CYS A 266 -15.26 -23.32 7.76
CA CYS A 266 -16.04 -24.42 7.21
C CYS A 266 -15.52 -25.81 7.63
N ASP A 267 -14.59 -25.86 8.58
CA ASP A 267 -14.03 -27.08 9.16
C ASP A 267 -13.31 -28.02 8.19
N ILE A 268 -13.10 -27.61 6.92
CA ILE A 268 -12.38 -28.42 5.94
C ILE A 268 -10.92 -28.62 6.38
N ASP A 269 -10.48 -29.87 6.25
CA ASP A 269 -9.09 -30.29 6.35
C ASP A 269 -8.69 -30.88 4.99
N PHE A 270 -7.65 -30.33 4.39
CA PHE A 270 -7.25 -30.71 3.03
C PHE A 270 -6.61 -32.10 2.97
N GLU A 271 -5.92 -32.56 4.01
CA GLU A 271 -5.37 -33.92 4.04
C GLU A 271 -6.50 -34.96 4.15
N ASN A 272 -7.53 -34.67 4.93
CA ASN A 272 -8.70 -35.55 5.05
C ASN A 272 -9.51 -35.65 3.74
N VAL A 273 -9.62 -34.55 2.99
CA VAL A 273 -10.43 -34.51 1.75
C VAL A 273 -9.63 -34.99 0.53
N TYR A 274 -8.37 -34.58 0.40
CA TYR A 274 -7.56 -34.82 -0.79
C TYR A 274 -6.44 -35.83 -0.59
N GLY A 275 -6.28 -36.37 0.62
CA GLY A 275 -5.16 -37.24 0.98
C GLY A 275 -3.86 -36.47 1.13
N GLU A 276 -2.72 -37.18 1.00
CA GLU A 276 -1.39 -36.64 1.27
C GLU A 276 -1.04 -35.34 0.52
N VAL A 277 -1.61 -35.11 -0.67
CA VAL A 277 -1.40 -33.86 -1.43
C VAL A 277 -1.94 -32.61 -0.73
N GLY A 278 -2.91 -32.78 0.18
CA GLY A 278 -3.50 -31.70 0.97
C GLY A 278 -2.80 -31.45 2.32
N ARG A 279 -1.76 -32.22 2.64
CA ARG A 279 -1.02 -32.05 3.91
C ARG A 279 -0.43 -30.64 4.01
N ASP A 280 -0.59 -30.04 5.19
CA ASP A 280 -0.11 -28.68 5.53
C ASP A 280 -0.67 -27.54 4.65
N PHE A 281 -1.69 -27.82 3.83
CA PHE A 281 -2.27 -26.84 2.92
C PHE A 281 -3.41 -26.06 3.57
N ILE A 282 -3.13 -24.81 3.95
CA ILE A 282 -4.11 -23.87 4.48
C ILE A 282 -3.66 -22.41 4.23
N HIS A 283 -4.59 -21.49 4.08
CA HIS A 283 -4.29 -20.04 4.08
C HIS A 283 -4.42 -19.49 5.50
N VAL A 284 -3.79 -18.33 5.75
CA VAL A 284 -3.92 -17.60 7.02
C VAL A 284 -4.44 -16.21 6.70
N HIS A 285 -5.49 -15.80 7.42
CA HIS A 285 -6.19 -14.54 7.20
C HIS A 285 -6.08 -13.64 8.44
N HIS A 286 -6.05 -12.33 8.26
CA HIS A 286 -6.13 -11.38 9.37
C HIS A 286 -7.58 -11.20 9.82
N ILE A 287 -7.89 -11.46 11.10
CA ILE A 287 -9.25 -11.38 11.64
C ILE A 287 -9.82 -9.96 11.54
N GLN A 288 -8.99 -8.95 11.82
CA GLN A 288 -9.31 -7.55 11.59
C GLN A 288 -8.59 -7.07 10.33
N PRO A 289 -9.30 -6.44 9.37
CA PRO A 289 -8.68 -5.85 8.20
C PRO A 289 -7.60 -4.85 8.61
N LEU A 290 -6.39 -4.99 8.04
CA LEU A 290 -5.24 -4.17 8.45
C LEU A 290 -5.46 -2.67 8.22
N ASN A 291 -6.30 -2.28 7.25
CA ASN A 291 -6.69 -0.89 7.02
C ASN A 291 -7.49 -0.27 8.19
N GLU A 292 -7.99 -1.07 9.13
CA GLU A 292 -8.68 -0.65 10.35
C GLU A 292 -7.78 -0.72 11.60
N ILE A 293 -6.57 -1.28 11.47
CA ILE A 293 -5.58 -1.37 12.53
C ILE A 293 -4.58 -0.22 12.34
N GLY A 294 -4.43 0.64 13.35
CA GLY A 294 -3.53 1.79 13.30
C GLY A 294 -2.04 1.44 13.02
N GLN A 295 -1.26 2.46 12.68
CA GLN A 295 0.15 2.36 12.29
C GLN A 295 1.03 1.73 13.40
N GLY A 296 2.00 0.88 13.03
CA GLY A 296 2.99 0.29 13.94
C GLY A 296 2.56 -1.01 14.66
N TYR A 297 1.54 -1.71 14.15
CA TYR A 297 0.99 -2.90 14.80
C TYR A 297 1.91 -4.14 14.68
N LEU A 298 2.27 -4.72 15.83
CA LEU A 298 2.95 -6.01 15.89
C LEU A 298 1.91 -7.14 15.86
N VAL A 299 1.88 -7.91 14.77
CA VAL A 299 0.95 -9.03 14.59
C VAL A 299 1.16 -10.09 15.68
N ASP A 300 0.14 -10.33 16.47
CA ASP A 300 -0.03 -11.47 17.36
C ASP A 300 -0.61 -12.66 16.54
N PRO A 301 0.20 -13.71 16.28
CA PRO A 301 -0.21 -14.83 15.45
C PRO A 301 -1.42 -15.63 15.96
N ILE A 302 -1.80 -15.42 17.21
CA ILE A 302 -2.95 -16.08 17.83
C ILE A 302 -4.16 -15.15 17.77
N LYS A 303 -4.00 -13.87 18.10
CA LYS A 303 -5.16 -12.96 18.18
C LYS A 303 -5.59 -12.38 16.84
N ASP A 304 -4.65 -12.23 15.92
CA ASP A 304 -4.89 -11.46 14.70
C ASP A 304 -5.01 -12.33 13.48
N LEU A 305 -4.54 -13.58 13.56
CA LEU A 305 -4.45 -14.49 12.45
C LEU A 305 -5.36 -15.70 12.67
N ILE A 306 -5.95 -16.18 11.58
CA ILE A 306 -6.81 -17.35 11.60
C ILE A 306 -6.60 -18.24 10.37
N PRO A 307 -6.43 -19.56 10.53
CA PRO A 307 -6.34 -20.47 9.38
C PRO A 307 -7.69 -20.62 8.68
N VAL A 308 -7.71 -20.44 7.37
CA VAL A 308 -8.90 -20.56 6.53
C VAL A 308 -8.58 -21.24 5.20
N CYS A 309 -9.54 -21.96 4.61
CA CYS A 309 -9.36 -22.53 3.29
C CYS A 309 -9.36 -21.42 2.22
N PRO A 310 -8.79 -21.64 1.02
CA PRO A 310 -8.76 -20.64 -0.05
C PRO A 310 -10.14 -20.06 -0.38
N ASN A 311 -11.20 -20.89 -0.37
CA ASN A 311 -12.56 -20.43 -0.66
C ASN A 311 -13.10 -19.50 0.44
N CYS A 312 -12.94 -19.88 1.72
CA CYS A 312 -13.35 -19.02 2.83
C CYS A 312 -12.50 -17.76 2.90
N HIS A 313 -11.19 -17.87 2.62
CA HIS A 313 -10.30 -16.72 2.54
C HIS A 313 -10.80 -15.70 1.51
N ALA A 314 -11.16 -16.19 0.32
CA ALA A 314 -11.71 -15.35 -0.74
C ALA A 314 -13.03 -14.68 -0.33
N MET A 315 -13.90 -15.38 0.43
CA MET A 315 -15.17 -14.81 0.88
C MET A 315 -15.01 -13.77 2.00
N LEU A 316 -14.00 -13.89 2.86
CA LEU A 316 -13.74 -12.92 3.93
C LEU A 316 -13.27 -11.56 3.39
N HIS A 317 -12.59 -11.56 2.25
CA HIS A 317 -12.17 -10.34 1.57
C HIS A 317 -13.26 -9.72 0.67
N ARG A 318 -14.46 -10.33 0.59
CA ARG A 318 -15.61 -9.73 -0.09
C ARG A 318 -16.30 -8.71 0.81
N LYS A 319 -16.76 -7.61 0.21
CA LYS A 319 -17.48 -6.54 0.89
C LYS A 319 -18.99 -6.69 0.74
N GLU A 320 -19.70 -6.46 1.83
CA GLU A 320 -21.15 -6.28 1.88
C GLU A 320 -21.43 -4.93 2.54
N ASP A 321 -22.20 -4.06 1.88
CA ASP A 321 -22.44 -2.68 2.32
C ASP A 321 -21.16 -1.87 2.58
N GLY A 322 -20.08 -2.19 1.86
CA GLY A 322 -18.77 -1.53 1.98
C GLY A 322 -17.86 -2.09 3.08
N ILE A 323 -18.34 -3.06 3.87
CA ILE A 323 -17.62 -3.65 5.00
C ILE A 323 -17.18 -5.09 4.65
N ASN A 324 -15.97 -5.48 5.03
CA ASN A 324 -15.48 -6.85 4.83
C ASN A 324 -16.27 -7.86 5.68
N LEU A 325 -16.42 -9.09 5.18
CA LEU A 325 -17.12 -10.14 5.92
C LEU A 325 -16.28 -10.63 7.11
N SER A 326 -16.87 -10.69 8.30
CA SER A 326 -16.20 -11.31 9.46
C SER A 326 -16.24 -12.84 9.42
N VAL A 327 -15.26 -13.48 10.05
CA VAL A 327 -15.21 -14.95 10.23
C VAL A 327 -16.51 -15.48 10.80
N GLN A 328 -17.04 -14.83 11.85
CA GLN A 328 -18.29 -15.24 12.48
C GLN A 328 -19.47 -15.14 11.51
N LYS A 329 -19.57 -14.02 10.77
CA LYS A 329 -20.66 -13.82 9.81
C LYS A 329 -20.62 -14.84 8.68
N LEU A 330 -19.42 -15.16 8.18
CA LEU A 330 -19.25 -16.19 7.15
C LEU A 330 -19.64 -17.58 7.70
N ARG A 331 -19.23 -17.90 8.93
CA ARG A 331 -19.59 -19.15 9.60
C ARG A 331 -21.11 -19.28 9.77
N GLU A 332 -21.79 -18.23 10.20
CA GLU A 332 -23.25 -18.19 10.31
C GLU A 332 -23.94 -18.49 8.98
N ARG A 333 -23.46 -17.90 7.86
CA ARG A 333 -24.01 -18.14 6.51
C ARG A 333 -23.90 -19.59 6.09
N ILE A 334 -22.73 -20.21 6.27
CA ILE A 334 -22.50 -21.62 5.93
C ILE A 334 -23.33 -22.54 6.84
N SER A 335 -23.57 -22.13 8.09
CA SER A 335 -24.36 -22.90 9.06
C SER A 335 -25.87 -22.80 8.85
N THR A 336 -26.35 -21.80 8.09
CA THR A 336 -27.79 -21.52 7.97
C THR A 336 -28.42 -22.00 6.67
N GLU A 337 -27.69 -22.25 5.58
CA GLU A 337 -28.25 -22.87 4.38
C GLU A 337 -27.23 -23.72 3.62
N VAL A 338 -27.42 -25.05 3.66
CA VAL A 338 -27.57 -25.99 2.53
C VAL A 338 -27.08 -27.40 2.96
N PRO A 339 -27.95 -28.43 2.93
CA PRO A 339 -27.50 -29.82 3.03
C PRO A 339 -26.63 -30.16 1.82
N LEU A 340 -25.43 -30.67 2.07
CA LEU A 340 -24.57 -31.27 1.06
C LEU A 340 -25.38 -32.34 0.30
N VAL A 341 -25.63 -32.10 -1.00
CA VAL A 341 -26.16 -33.10 -1.94
C VAL A 341 -25.00 -33.71 -2.70
#